data_AF-A0A259R6Y2-F1
#
_entry.id   AF-A0A259R6Y2-F1
#
_cell.length_a   1.000
_cell.length_b   1.000
_cell.length_c   1.000
_cell.angle_alpha   90.00
_cell.angle_beta   90.00
_cell.angle_gamma   90.00
#
_symmetry.space_group_name_H-M   'P 1'
#
loop_
_entity.id
_entity.type
_entity.pdbx_description
1 polymer ?
#
loop_
_entity_poly.entity_id
_entity_poly.type
_entity_poly.pdbx_seq_one_letter_code
_entity_poly.pdbx_strand_id
1 'polypeptide(L)'
;MKAADVAKSAFSMPLTSPAYPPGPYRFIDREFFVVTYRTDPKVLRAMIPEPLEPASDLVKFEFIHMPDSTGFGAYTESGQVVPVLYKGKPATYQIAMYLDDEAPIAGGREIWGFPKKLAKPHLSVVADTLLGTLDYGPVRIATGTMGYKHRALDTAKVLASLQQPNFLLKIIPDVDCTPRICEL
;
A
#
# COMPACT_ATOMS: atom_id res chain seq x y z
N MET A 1 -21.17 27.71 -11.91
CA MET A 1 -21.29 26.31 -12.39
C MET A 1 -22.68 25.80 -12.03
N LYS A 2 -23.40 25.09 -12.92
CA LYS A 2 -24.72 24.52 -12.58
C LYS A 2 -24.54 23.22 -11.77
N ALA A 3 -25.52 22.86 -10.94
CA ALA A 3 -25.45 21.66 -10.09
C ALA A 3 -25.23 20.37 -10.90
N ALA A 4 -25.85 20.26 -12.08
CA ALA A 4 -25.66 19.12 -12.97
C ALA A 4 -24.21 18.99 -13.48
N ASP A 5 -23.53 20.12 -13.73
CA ASP A 5 -22.14 20.14 -14.18
C ASP A 5 -21.20 19.72 -13.04
N VAL A 6 -21.51 20.13 -11.80
CA VAL A 6 -20.79 19.70 -10.59
C VAL A 6 -20.88 18.18 -10.44
N ALA A 7 -22.08 17.62 -10.45
CA ALA A 7 -22.29 16.18 -10.26
C ALA A 7 -21.60 15.33 -11.35
N LYS A 8 -21.54 15.84 -12.59
CA LYS A 8 -20.88 15.15 -13.70
C LYS A 8 -19.35 15.19 -13.63
N SER A 9 -18.78 16.24 -13.03
CA SER A 9 -17.33 16.44 -12.97
C SER A 9 -16.70 16.01 -11.64
N ALA A 10 -17.51 15.83 -10.59
CA ALA A 10 -17.04 15.41 -9.28
C ALA A 10 -16.37 14.03 -9.33
N PHE A 11 -15.07 14.01 -9.02
CA PHE A 11 -14.27 12.79 -8.89
C PHE A 11 -13.51 12.80 -7.56
N SER A 12 -12.64 13.78 -7.37
CA SER A 12 -11.97 14.06 -6.10
C SER A 12 -11.90 15.56 -5.85
N MET A 13 -11.65 15.95 -4.60
CA MET A 13 -11.53 17.36 -4.21
C MET A 13 -10.11 17.88 -4.47
N PRO A 14 -9.93 19.20 -4.66
CA PRO A 14 -10.95 20.20 -5.04
C PRO A 14 -11.56 19.94 -6.43
N LEU A 15 -12.84 20.28 -6.61
CA LEU A 15 -13.59 20.03 -7.86
C LEU A 15 -12.89 20.49 -9.15
N THR A 16 -12.24 21.65 -9.12
CA THR A 16 -11.62 22.27 -10.30
C THR A 16 -10.12 22.05 -10.39
N SER A 17 -9.52 21.35 -9.43
CA SER A 17 -8.11 20.95 -9.43
C SER A 17 -7.98 19.71 -8.53
N PRO A 18 -8.46 18.54 -8.98
CA PRO A 18 -8.57 17.37 -8.12
C PRO A 18 -7.20 16.94 -7.58
N ALA A 19 -7.13 16.50 -6.32
CA ALA A 19 -5.89 16.11 -5.65
C ALA A 19 -5.18 14.93 -6.34
N TYR A 20 -5.93 14.14 -7.10
CA TYR A 20 -5.43 13.08 -7.95
C TYR A 20 -6.37 12.88 -9.16
N PRO A 21 -5.86 12.53 -10.35
CA PRO A 21 -6.66 12.30 -11.55
C PRO A 21 -7.28 10.88 -11.56
N PRO A 22 -8.27 10.59 -12.41
CA PRO A 22 -8.72 9.22 -12.66
C PRO A 22 -7.65 8.40 -13.40
N GLY A 23 -7.72 7.07 -13.26
CA GLY A 23 -6.82 6.13 -13.93
C GLY A 23 -7.09 5.93 -15.44
N PRO A 24 -6.42 4.96 -16.09
CA PRO A 24 -5.63 3.89 -15.47
C PRO A 24 -4.29 4.36 -14.89
N TYR A 25 -3.95 3.87 -13.70
CA TYR A 25 -2.68 4.14 -13.03
C TYR A 25 -1.65 3.10 -13.45
N ARG A 26 -0.75 3.48 -14.35
CA ARG A 26 0.35 2.62 -14.80
C ARG A 26 1.60 2.90 -13.98
N PHE A 27 2.27 1.82 -13.56
CA PHE A 27 3.53 1.86 -12.83
C PHE A 27 4.61 1.22 -13.71
N ILE A 28 5.66 1.98 -14.04
CA ILE A 28 6.82 1.54 -14.81
C ILE A 28 8.02 1.43 -13.86
N ASP A 29 8.82 0.38 -14.02
CA ASP A 29 10.01 0.10 -13.20
C ASP A 29 9.76 0.14 -11.68
N ARG A 30 8.57 -0.32 -11.27
CA ARG A 30 8.22 -0.49 -9.85
C ARG A 30 9.11 -1.54 -9.21
N GLU A 31 10.04 -1.10 -8.37
CA GLU A 31 11.02 -1.95 -7.69
C GLU A 31 10.47 -2.37 -6.32
N PHE A 32 10.62 -3.65 -5.98
CA PHE A 32 10.18 -4.21 -4.69
C PHE A 32 11.35 -4.79 -3.92
N PHE A 33 11.39 -4.50 -2.63
CA PHE A 33 12.19 -5.20 -1.64
C PHE A 33 11.28 -5.67 -0.50
N VAL A 34 11.10 -6.99 -0.39
CA VAL A 34 10.17 -7.60 0.57
C VAL A 34 10.93 -8.51 1.53
N VAL A 35 10.81 -8.25 2.83
CA VAL A 35 11.31 -9.11 3.91
C VAL A 35 10.12 -9.81 4.55
N THR A 36 10.06 -11.14 4.39
CA THR A 36 9.05 -11.95 5.08
C THR A 36 9.58 -12.42 6.42
N TYR A 37 8.84 -12.19 7.49
CA TYR A 37 9.21 -12.62 8.85
C TYR A 37 8.01 -13.21 9.58
N ARG A 38 8.27 -14.06 10.58
CA ARG A 38 7.25 -14.63 11.47
C ARG A 38 6.99 -13.69 12.64
N THR A 39 5.73 -13.53 13.04
CA THR A 39 5.31 -12.72 14.19
C THR A 39 4.49 -13.54 15.20
N ASP A 40 4.08 -12.91 16.31
CA ASP A 40 3.14 -13.52 17.26
C ASP A 40 1.76 -13.66 16.61
N PRO A 41 1.20 -14.89 16.52
CA PRO A 41 -0.13 -15.12 15.96
C PRO A 41 -1.25 -14.34 16.65
N LYS A 42 -1.12 -14.04 17.95
CA LYS A 42 -2.11 -13.25 18.69
C LYS A 42 -2.12 -11.80 18.24
N VAL A 43 -0.93 -11.21 18.06
CA VAL A 43 -0.78 -9.83 17.57
C VAL A 43 -1.30 -9.73 16.14
N LEU A 44 -0.94 -10.69 15.28
CA LEU A 44 -1.40 -10.69 13.89
C LEU A 44 -2.92 -10.81 13.78
N ARG A 45 -3.53 -11.74 14.53
CA ARG A 45 -4.99 -11.92 14.53
C ARG A 45 -5.72 -10.66 14.97
N ALA A 46 -5.19 -9.90 15.93
CA ALA A 46 -5.80 -8.65 16.38
C ALA A 46 -5.78 -7.53 15.32
N MET A 47 -4.95 -7.64 14.28
CA MET A 47 -4.84 -6.65 13.20
C MET A 47 -5.68 -7.00 11.97
N ILE A 48 -6.23 -8.21 11.88
CA ILE A 48 -6.97 -8.70 10.72
C ILE A 48 -8.48 -8.64 11.04
N PRO A 49 -9.28 -7.82 10.34
CA PRO A 49 -10.71 -7.73 10.59
C PRO A 49 -11.46 -8.95 10.01
N GLU A 50 -12.44 -9.47 10.75
CA GLU A 50 -13.41 -10.39 10.17
C GLU A 50 -14.16 -9.72 8.99
N PRO A 51 -14.58 -10.46 7.95
CA PRO A 51 -14.49 -11.92 7.75
C PRO A 51 -13.16 -12.43 7.16
N LEU A 52 -12.07 -11.66 7.21
CA LEU A 52 -10.76 -12.19 6.83
C LEU A 52 -10.21 -13.09 7.92
N GLU A 53 -9.57 -14.19 7.51
CA GLU A 53 -8.92 -15.13 8.43
C GLU A 53 -7.40 -15.12 8.20
N PRO A 54 -6.55 -15.14 9.24
CA PRO A 54 -5.12 -15.26 9.06
C PRO A 54 -4.75 -16.58 8.35
N ALA A 55 -4.00 -16.52 7.25
CA ALA A 55 -3.58 -17.73 6.52
C ALA A 55 -2.24 -18.31 7.04
N SER A 56 -1.46 -17.50 7.76
CA SER A 56 -0.21 -17.90 8.40
C SER A 56 0.21 -16.85 9.44
N ASP A 57 1.28 -17.13 10.20
CA ASP A 57 1.87 -16.19 11.17
C ASP A 57 2.96 -15.30 10.55
N LEU A 58 2.89 -15.07 9.23
CA LEU A 58 3.90 -14.34 8.47
C LEU A 58 3.43 -12.92 8.14
N VAL A 59 4.37 -11.99 8.21
CA VAL A 59 4.22 -10.62 7.71
C VAL A 59 5.22 -10.40 6.59
N LYS A 60 4.78 -9.75 5.52
CA LYS A 60 5.63 -9.24 4.45
C LYS A 60 5.84 -7.74 4.71
N PHE A 61 7.03 -7.36 5.11
CA PHE A 61 7.43 -5.96 5.19
C PHE A 61 8.00 -5.54 3.84
N GLU A 62 7.50 -4.46 3.26
CA GLU A 62 7.87 -4.02 1.92
C GLU A 62 8.50 -2.63 1.93
N PHE A 63 9.46 -2.44 1.02
CA PHE A 63 9.96 -1.16 0.53
C PHE A 63 9.81 -1.18 -0.98
N ILE A 64 9.19 -0.15 -1.54
CA ILE A 64 8.79 -0.13 -2.94
C ILE A 64 9.16 1.22 -3.54
N HIS A 65 10.00 1.22 -4.56
CA HIS A 65 10.31 2.43 -5.31
C HIS A 65 9.45 2.49 -6.58
N MET A 66 8.78 3.62 -6.79
CA MET A 66 7.85 3.85 -7.89
C MET A 66 8.29 5.09 -8.68
N PRO A 67 9.32 4.97 -9.53
CA PRO A 67 9.94 6.11 -10.20
C PRO A 67 9.06 6.74 -11.29
N ASP A 68 8.10 5.99 -11.85
CA ASP A 68 7.23 6.46 -12.93
C ASP A 68 5.81 5.89 -12.75
N SER A 69 4.93 6.71 -12.17
CA SER A 69 3.53 6.37 -11.89
C SER A 69 2.57 7.38 -12.53
N THR A 70 1.79 6.94 -13.53
CA THR A 70 0.83 7.81 -14.22
C THR A 70 -0.15 8.45 -13.23
N GLY A 71 -0.23 9.79 -13.26
CA GLY A 71 -1.13 10.58 -12.40
C GLY A 71 -0.65 10.78 -10.96
N PHE A 72 0.34 10.03 -10.50
CA PHE A 72 0.90 10.14 -9.15
C PHE A 72 2.32 10.71 -9.12
N GLY A 73 3.14 10.50 -10.15
CA GLY A 73 4.51 10.98 -10.18
C GLY A 73 5.54 9.91 -9.76
N ALA A 74 6.57 10.35 -9.04
CA ALA A 74 7.71 9.53 -8.63
C ALA A 74 7.83 9.53 -7.10
N TYR A 75 7.69 8.37 -6.48
CA TYR A 75 7.60 8.27 -5.02
C TYR A 75 8.10 6.93 -4.50
N THR A 76 8.22 6.82 -3.18
CA THR A 76 8.60 5.58 -2.49
C THR A 76 7.52 5.21 -1.47
N GLU A 77 7.38 3.92 -1.22
CA GLU A 77 6.42 3.35 -0.28
C GLU A 77 7.08 2.33 0.63
N SER A 78 6.58 2.21 1.85
CA SER A 78 6.90 1.10 2.73
C SER A 78 5.70 0.69 3.58
N GLY A 79 5.57 -0.59 3.89
CA GLY A 79 4.36 -1.08 4.55
C GLY A 79 4.43 -2.53 5.02
N GLN A 80 3.30 -2.98 5.54
CA GLN A 80 3.09 -4.35 6.01
C GLN A 80 1.87 -4.96 5.31
N VAL A 81 2.11 -6.12 4.71
CA VAL A 81 1.11 -6.97 4.06
C VAL A 81 1.10 -8.33 4.74
N VAL A 82 -0.08 -8.91 4.92
CA VAL A 82 -0.23 -10.23 5.54
C VAL A 82 -1.07 -11.16 4.68
N PRO A 83 -0.72 -12.46 4.62
CA PRO A 83 -1.52 -13.44 3.89
C PRO A 83 -2.78 -13.78 4.70
N VAL A 84 -3.93 -13.74 4.04
CA VAL A 84 -5.24 -14.00 4.63
C VAL A 84 -6.04 -14.97 3.76
N LEU A 85 -7.13 -15.49 4.32
CA LEU A 85 -8.19 -16.15 3.59
C LEU A 85 -9.42 -15.25 3.61
N TYR A 86 -10.12 -15.17 2.47
CA TYR A 86 -11.49 -14.65 2.41
C TYR A 86 -12.39 -15.72 1.84
N LYS A 87 -13.37 -16.19 2.62
CA LYS A 87 -14.25 -17.31 2.25
C LYS A 87 -13.45 -18.54 1.79
N GLY A 88 -12.39 -18.87 2.54
CA GLY A 88 -11.48 -19.99 2.25
C GLY A 88 -10.52 -19.79 1.06
N LYS A 89 -10.55 -18.63 0.38
CA LYS A 89 -9.66 -18.36 -0.77
C LYS A 89 -8.44 -17.53 -0.36
N PRO A 90 -7.22 -17.91 -0.78
CA PRO A 90 -6.00 -17.14 -0.49
C PRO A 90 -6.04 -15.71 -1.05
N ALA A 91 -5.59 -14.76 -0.24
CA ALA A 91 -5.47 -13.36 -0.59
C ALA A 91 -4.43 -12.67 0.32
N THR A 92 -4.26 -11.36 0.14
CA THR A 92 -3.48 -10.50 1.04
C THR A 92 -4.35 -9.45 1.70
N TYR A 93 -3.92 -8.95 2.84
CA TYR A 93 -4.51 -7.79 3.52
C TYR A 93 -3.41 -6.78 3.84
N GLN A 94 -3.65 -5.51 3.52
CA GLN A 94 -2.73 -4.42 3.85
C GLN A 94 -3.03 -3.87 5.25
N ILE A 95 -2.05 -3.94 6.15
CA ILE A 95 -2.19 -3.42 7.52
C ILE A 95 -1.87 -1.93 7.56
N ALA A 96 -0.74 -1.55 6.96
CA ALA A 96 -0.26 -0.16 6.98
C ALA A 96 0.61 0.12 5.76
N MET A 97 0.58 1.37 5.32
CA MET A 97 1.42 1.89 4.23
C MET A 97 1.88 3.31 4.54
N TYR A 98 3.09 3.62 4.12
CA TYR A 98 3.76 4.89 4.36
C TYR A 98 4.42 5.37 3.07
N LEU A 99 4.08 6.56 2.61
CA LEU A 99 4.54 7.14 1.34
C LEU A 99 5.08 8.55 1.56
N ASP A 100 5.88 9.05 0.61
CA ASP A 100 6.44 10.40 0.60
C ASP A 100 5.73 11.38 -0.36
N ASP A 101 4.63 10.98 -0.99
CA ASP A 101 3.86 11.79 -1.95
C ASP A 101 2.36 11.78 -1.63
N GLU A 102 1.74 12.97 -1.63
CA GLU A 102 0.34 13.18 -1.25
C GLU A 102 -0.66 12.63 -2.27
N ALA A 103 -0.43 12.83 -3.58
CA ALA A 103 -1.39 12.39 -4.60
C ALA A 103 -1.69 10.87 -4.52
N PRO A 104 -0.69 9.97 -4.42
CA PRO A 104 -0.93 8.54 -4.22
C PRO A 104 -1.43 8.18 -2.80
N ILE A 105 -1.22 9.04 -1.79
CA ILE A 105 -1.84 8.88 -0.45
C ILE A 105 -3.34 9.14 -0.54
N ALA A 106 -3.73 10.32 -0.98
CA ALA A 106 -5.14 10.72 -1.11
C ALA A 106 -5.89 9.76 -2.04
N GLY A 107 -5.38 9.55 -3.26
CA GLY A 107 -6.00 8.63 -4.23
C GLY A 107 -6.08 7.20 -3.71
N GLY A 108 -5.03 6.72 -3.04
CA GLY A 108 -4.99 5.40 -2.40
C GLY A 108 -6.11 5.21 -1.38
N ARG A 109 -6.29 6.20 -0.49
CA ARG A 109 -7.28 6.17 0.60
C ARG A 109 -8.72 6.35 0.08
N GLU A 110 -8.94 7.32 -0.78
CA GLU A 110 -10.27 7.76 -1.19
C GLU A 110 -10.88 6.87 -2.29
N ILE A 111 -10.07 6.29 -3.18
CA ILE A 111 -10.56 5.36 -4.21
C ILE A 111 -10.71 3.95 -3.62
N TRP A 112 -9.62 3.34 -3.15
CA TRP A 112 -9.59 1.92 -2.78
C TRP A 112 -9.60 1.65 -1.28
N GLY A 113 -9.24 2.62 -0.43
CA GLY A 113 -9.11 2.39 1.02
C GLY A 113 -7.75 1.85 1.45
N PHE A 114 -6.68 2.12 0.71
CA PHE A 114 -5.33 1.77 1.19
C PHE A 114 -5.02 2.53 2.51
N PRO A 115 -4.46 1.86 3.54
CA PRO A 115 -4.20 2.44 4.87
C PRO A 115 -2.93 3.31 4.88
N LYS A 116 -2.90 4.33 4.02
CA LYS A 116 -1.73 5.17 3.77
C LYS A 116 -1.59 6.31 4.77
N LYS A 117 -0.35 6.61 5.15
CA LYS A 117 0.09 7.79 5.89
C LYS A 117 1.33 8.41 5.23
N LEU A 118 1.56 9.70 5.45
CA LEU A 118 2.77 10.38 5.01
C LEU A 118 3.97 10.00 5.90
N ALA A 119 5.09 9.65 5.29
CA ALA A 119 6.38 9.38 5.93
C ALA A 119 7.53 9.53 4.91
N LYS A 120 8.73 9.03 5.24
CA LYS A 120 9.90 9.06 4.37
C LYS A 120 10.50 7.66 4.19
N PRO A 121 9.90 6.81 3.35
CA PRO A 121 10.54 5.59 2.91
C PRO A 121 11.67 5.89 1.92
N HIS A 122 12.71 5.05 1.91
CA HIS A 122 13.80 5.12 0.95
C HIS A 122 14.30 3.72 0.61
N LEU A 123 14.61 3.49 -0.65
CA LEU A 123 15.19 2.25 -1.17
C LEU A 123 16.40 2.61 -2.04
N SER A 124 17.56 2.05 -1.73
CA SER A 124 18.78 2.29 -2.49
C SER A 124 19.78 1.15 -2.38
N VAL A 125 20.74 1.12 -3.29
CA VAL A 125 21.91 0.23 -3.22
C VAL A 125 23.07 1.01 -2.60
N VAL A 126 23.61 0.47 -1.51
CA VAL A 126 24.79 1.01 -0.81
C VAL A 126 25.88 -0.05 -0.87
N ALA A 127 26.89 0.19 -1.72
CA ALA A 127 27.92 -0.80 -2.06
C ALA A 127 27.32 -2.13 -2.55
N ASP A 128 27.41 -3.19 -1.75
CA ASP A 128 26.95 -4.55 -2.05
C ASP A 128 25.58 -4.90 -1.43
N THR A 129 24.93 -3.92 -0.78
CA THR A 129 23.70 -4.10 -0.01
C THR A 129 22.54 -3.30 -0.59
N LEU A 130 21.39 -3.95 -0.81
CA LEU A 130 20.11 -3.27 -1.01
C LEU A 130 19.57 -2.87 0.38
N LEU A 131 19.35 -1.57 0.58
CA LEU A 131 18.94 -0.96 1.84
C LEU A 131 17.55 -0.33 1.69
N GLY A 132 16.62 -0.79 2.51
CA GLY A 132 15.31 -0.16 2.71
C GLY A 132 15.24 0.52 4.07
N THR A 133 14.76 1.77 4.12
CA THR A 133 14.55 2.50 5.37
C THR A 133 13.20 3.21 5.37
N LEU A 134 12.61 3.39 6.56
CA LEU A 134 11.37 4.14 6.76
C LEU A 134 11.49 5.02 7.98
N ASP A 135 11.41 6.33 7.77
CA ASP A 135 11.38 7.35 8.81
C ASP A 135 9.98 7.95 8.96
N TYR A 136 9.45 8.01 10.18
CA TYR A 136 8.21 8.71 10.51
C TYR A 136 8.54 9.98 11.30
N GLY A 137 8.43 11.14 10.64
CA GLY A 137 8.95 12.39 11.17
C GLY A 137 10.47 12.28 11.37
N PRO A 138 11.01 12.58 12.58
CA PRO A 138 12.44 12.45 12.86
C PRO A 138 12.87 11.04 13.29
N VAL A 139 11.97 10.06 13.33
CA VAL A 139 12.23 8.74 13.95
C VAL A 139 12.31 7.64 12.91
N ARG A 140 13.41 6.89 12.91
CA ARG A 140 13.56 5.64 12.17
C ARG A 140 12.70 4.55 12.77
N ILE A 141 11.75 4.03 12.01
CA ILE A 141 10.84 2.97 12.46
C ILE A 141 11.05 1.62 11.76
N ALA A 142 11.72 1.59 10.61
CA ALA A 142 12.13 0.33 9.98
C ALA A 142 13.44 0.45 9.20
N THR A 143 14.25 -0.61 9.23
CA THR A 143 15.45 -0.78 8.41
C THR A 143 15.53 -2.24 7.95
N GLY A 144 15.64 -2.45 6.65
CA GLY A 144 15.80 -3.77 6.04
C GLY A 144 17.03 -3.79 5.13
N THR A 145 17.69 -4.94 5.05
CA THR A 145 18.88 -5.13 4.21
C THR A 145 18.83 -6.45 3.46
N MET A 146 19.39 -6.48 2.26
CA MET A 146 19.54 -7.70 1.46
C MET A 146 20.86 -7.65 0.67
N GLY A 147 21.57 -8.78 0.57
CA GLY A 147 22.71 -8.88 -0.35
C GLY A 147 22.27 -8.70 -1.80
N TYR A 148 23.02 -7.92 -2.59
CA TYR A 148 22.53 -7.46 -3.89
C TYR A 148 22.48 -8.59 -4.94
N LYS A 149 21.27 -9.07 -5.23
CA LYS A 149 20.94 -9.98 -6.35
C LYS A 149 21.73 -11.30 -6.34
N HIS A 150 22.01 -11.85 -5.16
CA HIS A 150 22.80 -13.09 -5.00
C HIS A 150 22.23 -14.30 -5.75
N ARG A 151 20.89 -14.38 -5.89
CA ARG A 151 20.21 -15.49 -6.57
C ARG A 151 19.04 -14.95 -7.39
N ALA A 152 18.91 -15.43 -8.62
CA ALA A 152 17.74 -15.18 -9.43
C ALA A 152 16.52 -15.92 -8.84
N LEU A 153 15.35 -15.28 -8.90
CA LEU A 153 14.08 -15.88 -8.54
C LEU A 153 13.35 -16.40 -9.79
N ASP A 154 12.49 -17.39 -9.57
CA ASP A 154 11.55 -17.88 -10.59
C ASP A 154 10.46 -16.83 -10.83
N THR A 155 10.49 -16.19 -12.00
CA THR A 155 9.57 -15.10 -12.36
C THR A 155 8.12 -15.56 -12.48
N ALA A 156 7.86 -16.83 -12.79
CA ALA A 156 6.50 -17.36 -12.85
C ALA A 156 5.88 -17.43 -11.44
N LYS A 157 6.68 -17.81 -10.43
CA LYS A 157 6.23 -17.78 -9.02
C LYS A 157 6.02 -16.37 -8.51
N VAL A 158 6.88 -15.42 -8.91
CA VAL A 158 6.71 -14.00 -8.57
C VAL A 158 5.41 -13.48 -9.17
N LEU A 159 5.16 -13.72 -10.47
CA LEU A 159 3.93 -13.32 -11.16
C LEU A 159 2.68 -13.90 -10.48
N ALA A 160 2.70 -15.19 -10.13
CA ALA A 160 1.58 -15.82 -9.44
C ALA A 160 1.27 -15.13 -8.10
N SER A 161 2.29 -14.65 -7.38
CA SER A 161 2.10 -13.90 -6.13
C SER A 161 1.49 -12.50 -6.37
N LEU A 162 1.86 -11.83 -7.47
CA LEU A 162 1.33 -10.51 -7.84
C LEU A 162 -0.12 -10.57 -8.34
N GLN A 163 -0.60 -11.74 -8.76
CA GLN A 163 -1.97 -11.96 -9.23
C GLN A 163 -2.95 -12.32 -8.10
N GLN A 164 -2.47 -12.48 -6.85
CA GLN A 164 -3.35 -12.76 -5.73
C GLN A 164 -4.25 -11.55 -5.43
N PRO A 165 -5.53 -11.76 -5.05
CA PRO A 165 -6.39 -10.68 -4.59
C PRO A 165 -5.78 -9.97 -3.38
N ASN A 166 -5.88 -8.63 -3.36
CA ASN A 166 -5.51 -7.81 -2.22
C ASN A 166 -6.75 -7.15 -1.63
N PHE A 167 -7.01 -7.38 -0.35
CA PHE A 167 -8.11 -6.81 0.41
C PHE A 167 -7.66 -5.60 1.22
N LEU A 168 -8.55 -4.62 1.32
CA LEU A 168 -8.33 -3.36 2.03
C LEU A 168 -9.59 -3.06 2.84
N LEU A 169 -9.47 -2.51 4.03
CA LEU A 169 -10.64 -2.03 4.78
C LEU A 169 -10.79 -0.52 4.55
N LYS A 170 -11.73 -0.13 3.69
CA LYS A 170 -12.00 1.27 3.37
C LYS A 170 -12.93 1.88 4.42
N ILE A 171 -12.43 2.91 5.11
CA ILE A 171 -13.17 3.64 6.15
C ILE A 171 -13.13 5.13 5.86
N ILE A 172 -14.30 5.73 5.55
CA ILE A 172 -14.48 7.19 5.39
C ILE A 172 -15.57 7.64 6.37
N PRO A 173 -15.30 8.63 7.24
CA PRO A 173 -16.31 9.17 8.14
C PRO A 173 -17.31 10.09 7.38
N ASP A 174 -18.53 10.18 7.89
CA ASP A 174 -19.45 11.28 7.63
C ASP A 174 -19.02 12.51 8.45
N VAL A 175 -19.68 13.65 8.22
CA VAL A 175 -19.37 14.94 8.87
C VAL A 175 -19.63 14.94 10.37
N ASP A 176 -20.44 14.01 10.88
CA ASP A 176 -20.70 13.80 12.30
C ASP A 176 -19.71 12.82 12.97
N CYS A 177 -18.66 12.42 12.25
CA CYS A 177 -17.64 11.44 12.64
C CYS A 177 -18.12 9.98 12.78
N THR A 178 -19.34 9.64 12.33
CA THR A 178 -19.76 8.24 12.18
C THR A 178 -19.30 7.66 10.83
N PRO A 179 -19.20 6.33 10.64
CA PRO A 179 -18.77 5.77 9.35
C PRO A 179 -19.79 6.00 8.22
N ARG A 180 -19.40 6.71 7.15
CA ARG A 180 -20.17 6.81 5.90
C ARG A 180 -19.87 5.65 4.95
N ILE A 181 -18.61 5.24 4.90
CA ILE A 181 -18.10 4.08 4.17
C ILE A 181 -17.33 3.22 5.16
N CYS A 182 -17.63 1.91 5.19
CA CYS A 182 -16.91 0.90 5.96
C CYS A 182 -17.08 -0.45 5.24
N GLU A 183 -16.14 -0.78 4.35
CA GLU A 183 -16.25 -1.92 3.43
C GLU A 183 -14.88 -2.58 3.18
N LEU A 184 -14.92 -3.88 2.85
CA LEU A 184 -13.76 -4.68 2.42
C LEU A 184 -13.66 -4.77 0.91
#